data_AF-A0A5M4AH89-F1
#
_entry.id   AF-A0A5M4AH89-F1
#
_cell.length_a   1.000
_cell.length_b   1.000
_cell.length_c   1.000
_cell.angle_alpha   90.00
_cell.angle_beta   90.00
_cell.angle_gamma   90.00
#
_symmetry.space_group_name_H-M   'P 1'
#
loop_
_entity.id
_entity.type
_entity.pdbx_description
1 polymer ?
#
loop_
_entity_poly.entity_id
_entity_poly.type
_entity_poly.pdbx_seq_one_letter_code
_entity_poly.pdbx_strand_id
1 'polypeptide(L)'
;MKNKKRFVIDSEIAAENVDLRRKLKYNIRQYDVAFQAGLNRFSDHDALRKRASDLKDKVVSHLDEYLVEFEKNAVANGSKVLWAQDKDEAIALVTDILLNEEVELVVKSKSMLSEEIHLNEELEKLGMVS
;
A
#
# COMPACT_ATOMS: atom_id res chain seq x y z
N MET A 1 -6.45 -18.56 22.84
CA MET A 1 -5.26 -19.19 23.49
C MET A 1 -4.43 -20.10 22.58
N LYS A 2 -5.00 -20.89 21.65
CA LYS A 2 -4.22 -21.75 20.71
C LYS A 2 -3.28 -20.98 19.77
N ASN A 3 -3.71 -19.84 19.23
CA ASN A 3 -2.90 -19.06 18.26
C ASN A 3 -1.63 -18.43 18.86
N LYS A 4 -1.66 -18.05 20.15
CA LYS A 4 -0.50 -17.44 20.81
C LYS A 4 0.63 -18.43 21.03
N LYS A 5 0.32 -19.68 21.41
CA LYS A 5 1.34 -20.74 21.56
C LYS A 5 1.96 -21.13 20.23
N ARG A 6 1.14 -21.21 19.18
CA ARG A 6 1.62 -21.52 17.82
C ARG A 6 2.53 -20.42 17.27
N PHE A 7 2.13 -19.16 17.42
CA PHE A 7 2.96 -18.02 17.02
C PHE A 7 4.35 -18.02 17.68
N VAL A 8 4.44 -18.32 18.98
CA VAL A 8 5.71 -18.35 19.69
C VAL A 8 6.64 -19.42 19.11
N ILE A 9 6.13 -20.63 18.90
CA ILE A 9 6.90 -21.75 18.32
C ILE A 9 7.34 -21.41 16.89
N ASP A 10 6.42 -20.93 16.05
CA ASP A 10 6.72 -20.59 14.66
C ASP A 10 7.75 -19.44 14.58
N SER A 11 7.69 -18.49 15.53
CA SER A 11 8.65 -17.38 15.63
C SER A 11 10.04 -17.84 16.06
N GLU A 12 10.15 -18.80 16.98
CA GLU A 12 11.44 -19.40 17.36
C GLU A 12 12.08 -20.12 16.18
N ILE A 13 11.31 -20.96 15.47
CA ILE A 13 11.79 -21.67 14.28
C ILE A 13 12.24 -20.68 13.20
N ALA A 14 11.46 -19.62 12.96
CA ALA A 14 11.82 -18.58 11.99
C ALA A 14 13.09 -17.82 12.42
N ALA A 15 13.22 -17.48 13.71
CA ALA A 15 14.39 -16.78 14.23
C ALA A 15 15.67 -17.61 14.12
N GLU A 16 15.57 -18.94 14.19
CA GLU A 16 16.68 -19.87 14.02
C GLU A 16 17.02 -20.17 12.55
N ASN A 17 16.14 -19.83 11.61
CA ASN A 17 16.37 -20.06 10.19
C ASN A 17 17.52 -19.19 9.64
N VAL A 18 18.64 -19.84 9.29
CA VAL A 18 19.86 -19.18 8.81
C VAL A 18 19.64 -18.45 7.49
N ASP A 19 18.88 -19.03 6.55
CA ASP A 19 18.63 -18.43 5.25
C ASP A 19 17.69 -17.22 5.36
N LEU A 20 16.66 -17.31 6.21
CA LEU A 20 15.77 -16.19 6.50
C LEU A 20 16.56 -15.02 7.09
N ARG A 21 17.40 -15.28 8.09
CA ARG A 21 18.28 -14.26 8.68
C ARG A 21 19.22 -13.63 7.65
N ARG A 22 19.80 -14.44 6.75
CA ARG A 22 20.66 -13.94 5.67
C ARG A 22 19.92 -12.97 4.75
N LYS A 23 18.71 -13.36 4.29
CA LYS A 23 17.86 -12.52 3.43
C LYS A 23 17.45 -11.22 4.12
N LEU A 24 17.00 -11.29 5.38
CA LEU A 24 16.63 -10.11 6.16
C LEU A 24 17.81 -9.15 6.33
N LYS A 25 18.99 -9.65 6.73
CA LYS A 25 20.20 -8.84 6.86
C LYS A 25 20.59 -8.16 5.54
N TYR A 26 20.51 -8.90 4.43
CA TYR A 26 20.78 -8.34 3.11
C TYR A 26 19.82 -7.19 2.78
N ASN A 27 18.51 -7.41 2.93
CA ASN A 27 17.50 -6.39 2.62
C ASN A 27 17.62 -5.16 3.51
N ILE A 28 17.78 -5.34 4.83
CA ILE A 28 18.01 -4.23 5.78
C ILE A 28 19.23 -3.41 5.35
N ARG A 29 20.32 -4.08 4.97
CA ARG A 29 21.52 -3.37 4.46
C ARG A 29 21.24 -2.56 3.20
N GLN A 30 20.43 -3.06 2.26
CA GLN A 30 20.07 -2.30 1.06
C GLN A 30 19.24 -1.06 1.42
N TYR A 31 18.32 -1.17 2.37
CA TYR A 31 17.57 -0.02 2.90
C TYR A 31 18.51 1.00 3.54
N ASP A 32 19.45 0.57 4.38
CA ASP A 32 20.41 1.46 5.02
C ASP A 32 21.27 2.20 4.00
N VAL A 33 21.76 1.50 2.96
CA VAL A 33 22.53 2.11 1.88
C VAL A 33 21.70 3.17 1.13
N ALA A 34 20.47 2.82 0.74
CA ALA A 34 19.57 3.74 0.05
C ALA A 34 19.19 4.95 0.93
N PHE A 35 18.99 4.71 2.23
CA PHE A 35 18.67 5.74 3.21
C PHE A 35 19.84 6.70 3.39
N GLN A 36 21.06 6.21 3.60
CA GLN A 36 22.26 7.06 3.71
C GLN A 36 22.53 7.85 2.43
N ALA A 37 22.39 7.21 1.27
CA ALA A 37 22.48 7.90 -0.01
C ALA A 37 21.41 9.01 -0.14
N GLY A 38 20.19 8.75 0.33
CA GLY A 38 19.09 9.72 0.37
C GLY A 38 19.34 10.88 1.33
N LEU A 39 19.86 10.60 2.53
CA LEU A 39 20.24 11.62 3.50
C LEU A 39 21.30 12.54 2.91
N ASN A 40 22.39 12.01 2.38
CA ASN A 40 23.50 12.83 1.88
C ASN A 40 23.13 13.77 0.71
N ARG A 41 21.93 13.64 0.11
CA ARG A 41 21.42 14.56 -0.91
C ARG A 41 20.94 15.90 -0.33
N PHE A 42 20.72 16.00 0.98
CA PHE A 42 20.18 17.19 1.62
C PHE A 42 21.06 17.58 2.81
N SER A 43 21.45 18.84 2.89
CA SER A 43 22.28 19.36 3.97
C SER A 43 21.50 19.70 5.24
N ASP A 44 20.21 20.01 5.13
CA ASP A 44 19.34 20.40 6.25
C ASP A 44 18.08 19.52 6.28
N HIS A 45 18.12 18.49 7.11
CA HIS A 45 17.04 17.52 7.26
C HIS A 45 15.83 18.05 8.03
N ASP A 46 16.07 18.93 9.01
CA ASP A 46 14.99 19.46 9.84
C ASP A 46 14.13 20.44 9.04
N ALA A 47 14.77 21.30 8.24
CA ALA A 47 14.07 22.15 7.29
C ALA A 47 13.28 21.33 6.25
N LEU A 48 13.86 20.24 5.72
CA LEU A 48 13.17 19.35 4.79
C LEU A 48 11.95 18.68 5.44
N ARG A 49 12.09 18.21 6.68
CA ARG A 49 11.01 17.57 7.44
C ARG A 49 9.87 18.55 7.68
N LYS A 50 10.20 19.78 8.10
CA LYS A 50 9.20 20.84 8.31
C LYS A 50 8.47 21.16 7.01
N ARG A 51 9.21 21.39 5.91
CA ARG A 51 8.61 21.65 4.60
C ARG A 51 7.71 20.52 4.12
N ALA A 52 8.11 19.27 4.34
CA ALA A 52 7.29 18.12 4.00
C ALA A 52 6.02 18.04 4.85
N SER A 53 6.09 18.43 6.13
CA SER A 53 4.91 18.57 7.00
C SER A 53 3.96 19.65 6.47
N ASP A 54 4.49 20.86 6.25
CA ASP A 54 3.71 22.00 5.76
C ASP A 54 3.04 21.67 4.40
N LEU A 55 3.75 20.93 3.54
CA LEU A 55 3.21 20.47 2.26
C LEU A 55 2.07 19.48 2.44
N LYS A 56 2.21 18.50 3.35
CA LYS A 56 1.14 17.54 3.66
C LYS A 56 -0.09 18.26 4.19
N ASP A 57 0.11 19.20 5.11
CA ASP A 57 -0.98 19.98 5.69
C ASP A 57 -1.70 20.79 4.60
N LYS A 58 -0.95 21.41 3.68
CA LYS A 58 -1.53 22.10 2.52
C LYS A 58 -2.34 21.15 1.64
N VAL A 59 -1.81 19.97 1.31
CA VAL A 59 -2.49 19.00 0.44
C VAL A 59 -3.78 18.50 1.08
N VAL A 60 -3.77 18.16 2.37
CA VAL A 60 -4.97 17.74 3.10
C VAL A 60 -6.00 18.88 3.18
N SER A 61 -5.56 20.13 3.34
CA SER A 61 -6.47 21.29 3.43
C SER A 61 -7.17 21.64 2.11
N HIS A 62 -6.62 21.21 0.97
CA HIS A 62 -7.18 21.46 -0.37
C HIS A 62 -7.38 20.13 -1.10
N LEU A 63 -7.73 19.08 -0.36
CA LEU A 63 -7.76 17.72 -0.88
C LEU A 63 -8.77 17.59 -2.02
N ASP A 64 -9.92 18.26 -1.91
CA ASP A 64 -10.95 18.33 -2.93
C ASP A 64 -10.43 18.84 -4.28
N GLU A 65 -9.64 19.92 -4.29
CA GLU A 65 -9.03 20.45 -5.51
C GLU A 65 -7.98 19.49 -6.09
N TYR A 66 -7.09 18.96 -5.23
CA TYR A 66 -6.01 18.08 -5.66
C TYR A 66 -6.51 16.73 -6.18
N LEU A 67 -7.63 16.25 -5.66
CA LEU A 67 -8.30 15.03 -6.11
C LEU A 67 -8.81 15.16 -7.55
N VAL A 68 -9.44 16.29 -7.88
CA VAL A 68 -9.88 16.60 -9.26
C VAL A 68 -8.68 16.79 -10.20
N GLU A 69 -7.62 17.46 -9.74
CA GLU A 69 -6.39 17.60 -10.52
C GLU A 69 -5.72 16.24 -10.80
N PHE A 70 -5.68 15.37 -9.78
CA PHE A 70 -5.16 14.01 -9.91
C PHE A 70 -5.96 13.22 -10.95
N GLU A 71 -7.29 13.24 -10.87
CA GLU A 71 -8.15 12.56 -11.84
C GLU A 71 -7.88 13.03 -13.27
N LYS A 72 -7.86 14.35 -13.48
CA LYS A 72 -7.59 14.93 -14.79
C LYS A 72 -6.26 14.43 -15.36
N ASN A 73 -5.20 14.44 -14.55
CA ASN A 73 -3.87 14.01 -14.96
C ASN A 73 -3.78 12.50 -15.18
N ALA A 74 -4.45 11.69 -14.35
CA ALA A 74 -4.50 10.23 -14.51
C ALA A 74 -5.23 9.84 -15.79
N VAL A 75 -6.38 10.48 -16.06
CA VAL A 75 -7.16 10.28 -17.29
C VAL A 75 -6.37 10.70 -18.53
N ALA A 76 -5.65 11.82 -18.48
CA ALA A 76 -4.77 12.25 -19.57
C ALA A 76 -3.65 11.23 -19.87
N ASN A 77 -3.24 10.44 -18.88
CA ASN A 77 -2.26 9.35 -19.03
C ASN A 77 -2.90 7.98 -19.35
N GLY A 78 -4.20 7.95 -19.69
CA GLY A 78 -4.90 6.73 -20.11
C GLY A 78 -5.44 5.87 -18.97
N SER A 79 -5.43 6.35 -17.73
CA SER A 79 -6.06 5.66 -16.61
C SER A 79 -7.56 6.01 -16.52
N LYS A 80 -8.37 5.10 -15.98
CA LYS A 80 -9.76 5.40 -15.59
C LYS A 80 -9.80 5.60 -14.08
N VAL A 81 -10.32 6.74 -13.63
CA VAL A 81 -10.52 7.03 -12.20
C VAL A 81 -11.99 6.81 -11.87
N LEU A 82 -12.25 6.10 -10.78
CA LEU A 82 -13.58 5.80 -10.29
C LEU A 82 -13.71 6.37 -8.87
N TRP A 83 -14.78 7.11 -8.63
CA TRP A 83 -15.09 7.69 -7.34
C TRP A 83 -16.05 6.78 -6.59
N ALA A 84 -15.76 6.53 -5.32
CA ALA A 84 -16.63 5.83 -4.39
C ALA A 84 -16.77 6.67 -3.12
N GLN A 85 -18.00 6.87 -2.67
CA GLN A 85 -18.31 7.62 -1.45
C GLN A 85 -18.03 6.78 -0.19
N ASP A 86 -18.18 5.47 -0.29
CA ASP A 86 -17.99 4.54 0.82
C ASP A 86 -17.38 3.20 0.39
N LYS A 87 -17.22 2.32 1.39
CA LYS A 87 -16.71 0.95 1.22
C LYS A 87 -17.55 0.15 0.21
N ASP A 88 -18.87 0.22 0.32
CA ASP A 88 -19.77 -0.68 -0.41
C ASP A 88 -19.78 -0.30 -1.89
N GLU A 89 -19.78 1.01 -2.19
CA GLU A 89 -19.62 1.52 -3.55
C GLU A 89 -18.25 1.16 -4.13
N ALA A 90 -17.17 1.26 -3.34
CA ALA A 90 -15.83 0.89 -3.80
C ALA A 90 -15.75 -0.59 -4.17
N ILE A 91 -16.32 -1.48 -3.34
CA ILE A 91 -16.38 -2.92 -3.60
C ILE A 91 -17.23 -3.20 -4.84
N ALA A 92 -18.38 -2.54 -4.98
CA ALA A 92 -19.27 -2.71 -6.13
C ALA A 92 -18.55 -2.35 -7.43
N LEU A 93 -17.88 -1.19 -7.47
CA LEU A 93 -17.12 -0.75 -8.65
C LEU A 93 -16.01 -1.72 -9.02
N VAL A 94 -15.25 -2.23 -8.04
CA VAL A 94 -14.20 -3.23 -8.30
C VAL A 94 -14.82 -4.52 -8.82
N THR A 95 -15.88 -5.02 -8.18
CA THR A 95 -16.56 -6.26 -8.57
C THR A 95 -17.14 -6.16 -9.98
N ASP A 96 -17.78 -5.05 -10.31
CA ASP A 96 -18.35 -4.80 -11.63
C ASP A 96 -17.28 -4.82 -12.72
N ILE A 97 -16.11 -4.22 -12.48
CA ILE A 97 -15.00 -4.28 -13.43
C ILE A 97 -14.55 -5.73 -13.64
N LEU A 98 -14.36 -6.46 -12.55
CA LEU A 98 -13.84 -7.82 -12.60
C LEU A 98 -14.79 -8.79 -13.30
N LEU A 99 -16.09 -8.65 -13.09
CA LEU A 99 -17.12 -9.45 -13.76
C LEU A 99 -17.26 -9.09 -15.24
N ASN A 100 -17.22 -7.79 -15.59
CA ASN A 100 -17.38 -7.36 -16.97
C ASN A 100 -16.18 -7.72 -17.86
N GLU A 101 -14.97 -7.74 -17.28
CA GLU A 101 -13.73 -8.03 -18.00
C GLU A 101 -13.31 -9.52 -17.90
N GLU A 102 -14.14 -10.37 -17.29
CA GLU A 102 -13.90 -11.81 -17.08
C GLU A 102 -12.49 -12.11 -16.49
N VAL A 103 -12.06 -11.29 -15.54
CA VAL A 103 -10.68 -11.32 -15.02
C VAL A 103 -10.49 -12.46 -14.02
N GLU A 104 -9.44 -13.27 -14.20
CA GLU A 104 -9.10 -14.37 -13.28
C GLU A 104 -8.02 -14.00 -12.25
N LEU A 105 -7.28 -12.91 -12.46
CA LEU A 105 -6.17 -12.48 -11.60
C LEU A 105 -6.18 -10.98 -11.34
N VAL A 106 -6.10 -10.61 -10.06
CA VAL A 106 -6.08 -9.22 -9.61
C VAL A 106 -4.72 -8.88 -9.01
N VAL A 107 -4.03 -7.90 -9.58
CA VAL A 107 -2.82 -7.32 -8.99
C VAL A 107 -3.18 -5.98 -8.37
N LYS A 108 -2.97 -5.86 -7.06
CA LYS A 108 -3.29 -4.66 -6.28
C LYS A 108 -2.07 -4.09 -5.57
N SER A 109 -2.02 -2.77 -5.48
CA SER A 109 -1.02 -2.09 -4.67
C SER A 109 -1.23 -2.40 -3.18
N LYS A 110 -0.14 -2.54 -2.41
CA LYS A 110 -0.23 -2.68 -0.96
C LYS A 110 -0.85 -1.41 -0.36
N SER A 111 -2.09 -1.52 0.10
CA SER A 111 -2.83 -0.43 0.72
C SER A 111 -3.54 -0.94 1.97
N MET A 112 -3.39 -0.21 3.08
CA MET A 112 -4.18 -0.44 4.30
C MET A 112 -5.68 -0.32 4.02
N LEU A 113 -6.05 0.56 3.09
CA LEU A 113 -7.46 0.77 2.70
C LEU A 113 -8.12 -0.52 2.22
N SER A 114 -7.38 -1.37 1.50
CA SER A 114 -7.92 -2.65 1.04
C SER A 114 -8.29 -3.59 2.19
N GLU A 115 -7.53 -3.54 3.30
CA GLU A 115 -7.85 -4.31 4.50
C GLU A 115 -9.04 -3.68 5.24
N GLU A 116 -9.07 -2.35 5.36
CA GLU A 116 -10.15 -1.61 6.02
C GLU A 116 -11.51 -1.83 5.34
N ILE A 117 -11.54 -1.94 4.01
CA ILE A 117 -12.76 -2.24 3.27
C ILE A 117 -13.01 -3.75 3.12
N HIS A 118 -12.16 -4.63 3.66
CA HIS A 118 -12.26 -6.09 3.50
C HIS A 118 -12.26 -6.56 2.04
N LEU A 119 -11.54 -5.86 1.16
CA LEU A 119 -11.54 -6.13 -0.28
C LEU A 119 -11.11 -7.58 -0.59
N ASN A 120 -10.12 -8.12 0.13
CA ASN A 120 -9.63 -9.48 -0.11
C ASN A 120 -10.74 -10.52 0.13
N GLU A 121 -11.53 -10.36 1.19
CA GLU A 121 -12.62 -11.29 1.52
C GLU A 121 -13.69 -11.28 0.43
N GLU A 122 -13.99 -10.12 -0.16
CA GLU A 122 -14.94 -10.03 -1.28
C GLU A 122 -14.38 -10.63 -2.57
N LEU A 123 -13.09 -10.42 -2.87
CA LEU A 123 -12.44 -11.04 -4.02
C LEU A 123 -12.35 -12.57 -3.89
N GLU A 124 -12.08 -13.08 -2.70
CA GLU A 124 -12.06 -14.52 -2.41
C GLU A 124 -13.43 -15.18 -2.65
N LYS A 125 -14.54 -14.50 -2.29
CA LYS A 125 -15.91 -14.99 -2.59
C LYS A 125 -16.19 -15.10 -4.08
N LEU A 126 -15.54 -14.27 -4.89
CA LEU A 126 -15.61 -14.32 -6.36
C LEU A 126 -14.64 -15.36 -6.97
N GLY A 127 -13.90 -16.10 -6.13
CA GLY A 127 -12.93 -17.10 -6.57
C GLY A 127 -11.59 -16.51 -7.04
N MET A 128 -11.35 -15.22 -6.78
CA MET A 128 -10.11 -14.55 -7.18
C MET A 128 -9.10 -14.61 -6.04
N VAL A 129 -7.85 -14.91 -6.38
CA VAL A 129 -6.73 -14.93 -5.44
C VAL A 129 -5.91 -13.66 -5.68
N SER A 130 -5.72 -12.86 -4.64
CA SER A 130 -4.84 -11.68 -4.65
C SER A 130 -3.41 -12.00 -4.24
#